data_AF-A0A1T4M8F7-F1
#
_entry.id   AF-A0A1T4M8F7-F1
#
_cell.length_a   1.000
_cell.length_b   1.000
_cell.length_c   1.000
_cell.angle_alpha   90.00
_cell.angle_beta   90.00
_cell.angle_gamma   90.00
#
_symmetry.space_group_name_H-M   'P 1'
#
loop_
_entity.id
_entity.type
_entity.pdbx_description
1 polymer ?
#
loop_
_entity_poly.entity_id
_entity_poly.type
_entity_poly.pdbx_seq_one_letter_code
_entity_poly.pdbx_strand_id
1 'polypeptide(L)' 'MEMKDIIDKINYFSQIARERELTEEETAERAEYRKMYLEHFKAQVRGHLDNIKIVDAVEQDKLV' A
#
# COMPACT_ATOMS: atom_id res chain seq x y z
N MET A 1 -6.72 -2.93 11.73
CA MET A 1 -6.49 -4.19 10.99
C MET A 1 -5.07 -4.13 10.51
N GLU A 2 -4.28 -5.17 10.70
CA GLU A 2 -2.87 -5.13 10.30
C GLU A 2 -2.75 -5.20 8.78
N MET A 3 -1.71 -4.61 8.20
CA MET A 3 -1.49 -4.62 6.74
C MET A 3 -1.47 -6.05 6.19
N LYS A 4 -0.92 -7.00 6.95
CA LYS A 4 -0.89 -8.42 6.58
C LYS A 4 -2.30 -8.98 6.38
N ASP A 5 -3.23 -8.68 7.27
CA ASP A 5 -4.61 -9.20 7.18
C ASP A 5 -5.33 -8.67 5.93
N ILE A 6 -5.10 -7.39 5.60
CA ILE A 6 -5.65 -6.76 4.38
C ILE A 6 -5.11 -7.46 3.13
N ILE A 7 -3.80 -7.73 3.08
CA ILE A 7 -3.17 -8.43 1.96
C ILE A 7 -3.71 -9.87 1.85
N ASP A 8 -3.81 -10.58 2.97
CA ASP A 8 -4.33 -11.95 3.02
C ASP A 8 -5.77 -12.00 2.47
N LYS A 9 -6.62 -11.03 2.82
CA LYS A 9 -7.98 -10.88 2.26
C LYS A 9 -7.99 -10.58 0.76
N ILE A 10 -7.15 -9.68 0.28
CA ILE A 10 -7.05 -9.38 -1.17
C ILE A 10 -6.58 -10.63 -1.94
N ASN A 11 -5.66 -11.40 -1.38
CA ASN A 11 -5.16 -12.64 -1.97
C ASN A 11 -6.24 -13.72 -2.01
N TYR A 12 -7.03 -13.85 -0.95
CA TYR A 12 -8.18 -14.76 -0.90
C TYR A 12 -9.16 -14.49 -2.05
N PHE A 13 -9.61 -13.25 -2.24
CA PHE A 13 -10.49 -12.91 -3.37
C PHE A 13 -9.80 -13.09 -4.73
N SER A 14 -8.48 -12.89 -4.80
CA SER A 14 -7.73 -13.10 -6.04
C SER A 14 -7.58 -14.57 -6.38
N GLN A 15 -7.57 -15.47 -5.39
CA GLN A 15 -7.63 -16.91 -5.60
C GLN A 15 -9.00 -17.33 -6.11
N ILE A 16 -10.08 -16.88 -5.47
CA ILE A 16 -11.45 -17.16 -5.93
C ILE A 16 -11.64 -16.69 -7.37
N ALA A 17 -11.20 -15.46 -7.69
CA ALA A 17 -11.29 -14.89 -9.03
C ALA A 17 -10.55 -15.69 -10.13
N ARG A 18 -9.60 -16.56 -9.77
CA ARG A 18 -8.93 -17.47 -10.71
C ARG A 18 -9.73 -18.74 -10.96
N GLU A 19 -10.50 -19.18 -9.97
CA GLU A 19 -11.30 -20.41 -10.02
C GLU A 19 -12.69 -20.15 -10.61
N ARG A 20 -13.29 -18.98 -10.29
CA ARG A 20 -14.61 -18.54 -10.77
C ARG A 20 -14.71 -17.03 -10.78
N GLU A 21 -15.77 -16.51 -11.41
CA GLU A 21 -16.12 -15.09 -11.26
C GLU A 21 -16.55 -14.78 -9.82
N LEU A 22 -16.19 -13.58 -9.35
CA LEU A 22 -16.60 -13.06 -8.06
C LEU A 22 -18.06 -12.60 -8.13
N THR A 23 -18.81 -12.77 -7.05
CA THR A 23 -20.12 -12.15 -6.91
C THR A 23 -19.99 -10.64 -6.75
N GLU A 24 -21.11 -9.92 -6.88
CA GLU A 24 -21.13 -8.47 -6.66
C GLU A 24 -20.69 -8.09 -5.24
N GLU A 25 -21.14 -8.86 -4.23
CA GLU A 25 -20.75 -8.67 -2.82
C GLU A 25 -19.25 -8.89 -2.62
N GLU A 26 -18.70 -10.00 -3.14
CA GLU A 26 -17.26 -10.29 -3.04
C GLU A 26 -16.42 -9.22 -3.77
N THR A 27 -16.93 -8.70 -4.87
CA THR A 27 -16.28 -7.62 -5.62
C THR A 27 -16.25 -6.32 -4.82
N ALA A 28 -17.36 -5.99 -4.14
CA ALA A 28 -17.45 -4.83 -3.27
C ALA A 28 -16.50 -4.96 -2.06
N GLU A 29 -16.49 -6.12 -1.40
CA GLU A 29 -15.56 -6.40 -0.28
C GLU A 29 -14.10 -6.28 -0.73
N ARG A 30 -13.74 -6.93 -1.85
CA ARG A 30 -12.38 -6.83 -2.41
C ARG A 30 -11.98 -5.38 -2.71
N ALA A 31 -12.92 -4.56 -3.19
CA ALA A 31 -12.67 -3.15 -3.48
C ALA A 31 -12.40 -2.36 -2.19
N GLU A 32 -13.12 -2.64 -1.10
CA GLU A 32 -12.89 -2.03 0.21
C GLU A 32 -11.50 -2.36 0.75
N TYR A 33 -11.11 -3.64 0.75
CA TYR A 33 -9.77 -4.05 1.19
C TYR A 33 -8.66 -3.43 0.33
N ARG A 34 -8.87 -3.34 -1.00
CA ARG A 34 -7.92 -2.65 -1.90
C ARG A 34 -7.77 -1.17 -1.59
N LYS A 35 -8.85 -0.50 -1.23
CA LYS A 35 -8.81 0.91 -0.81
C LYS A 35 -7.96 1.06 0.45
N MET A 36 -8.21 0.24 1.47
CA MET A 36 -7.42 0.26 2.72
C MET A 36 -5.94 0.01 2.44
N TYR A 37 -5.61 -1.00 1.62
CA TYR A 37 -4.23 -1.26 1.21
C TYR A 37 -3.55 -0.04 0.57
N LEU A 38 -4.23 0.62 -0.37
CA LEU A 38 -3.68 1.80 -1.04
C LEU A 38 -3.49 2.99 -0.10
N GLU A 39 -4.38 3.19 0.87
CA GLU A 39 -4.23 4.26 1.87
C GLU A 39 -3.00 4.03 2.74
N HIS A 40 -2.82 2.80 3.25
CA HIS A 40 -1.63 2.45 4.03
C HIS A 40 -0.35 2.54 3.18
N PHE A 41 -0.38 2.03 1.95
CA PHE A 41 0.77 2.08 1.04
C PHE A 41 1.17 3.53 0.72
N LYS A 42 0.20 4.41 0.41
CA LYS A 42 0.47 5.84 0.16
C LYS A 42 1.08 6.53 1.38
N ALA A 43 0.57 6.25 2.58
CA ALA A 43 1.12 6.80 3.82
C ALA A 43 2.57 6.36 4.03
N GLN A 44 2.86 5.07 3.82
CA GLN A 44 4.22 4.53 3.90
C GLN A 44 5.15 5.18 2.87
N VAL A 45 4.75 5.28 1.60
CA VAL A 45 5.56 5.89 0.54
C VAL A 45 5.85 7.37 0.85
N ARG A 46 4.85 8.14 1.30
CA ARG A 46 5.06 9.52 1.73
C ARG A 46 6.10 9.61 2.85
N GLY A 47 5.98 8.77 3.88
CA GLY A 47 6.97 8.73 4.95
C GLY A 47 8.38 8.39 4.46
N HIS A 48 8.54 7.54 3.45
CA HIS A 48 9.86 7.28 2.85
C HIS A 48 10.39 8.53 2.15
N LEU A 49 9.56 9.20 1.34
CA LEU A 49 9.94 10.41 0.60
C LEU A 49 10.32 11.57 1.55
N ASP A 50 9.58 11.75 2.64
CA ASP A 50 9.86 12.80 3.64
C ASP A 50 11.23 12.59 4.33
N ASN A 51 11.74 11.36 4.35
CA ASN A 51 13.05 11.02 4.93
C ASN A 51 14.19 11.00 3.91
N ILE A 52 13.92 11.24 2.62
CA ILE A 52 14.98 11.34 1.60
C ILE A 52 15.75 12.63 1.81
N LYS A 53 17.09 12.53 1.86
CA LYS A 53 18.00 13.68 1.92
C LYS A 53 18.80 13.76 0.63
N ILE A 54 18.84 14.95 0.03
CA ILE A 54 19.66 15.24 -1.15
C ILE A 54 21.08 15.55 -0.69
N VAL A 55 22.02 14.65 -0.96
CA VAL A 55 23.42 14.75 -0.48
C VAL A 55 24.22 15.91 -1.09
N ASP A 56 23.94 16.31 -2.34
CA ASP A 56 24.66 17.40 -3.01
C ASP A 56 24.40 18.79 -2.38
N ALA A 57 23.29 18.96 -1.65
CA ALA A 57 23.00 20.18 -0.90
C ALA A 57 23.62 20.19 0.52
N VAL A 58 24.04 19.03 1.04
CA VAL A 58 24.52 18.88 2.42
C VAL A 58 26.01 19.21 2.56
N GLU A 59 26.79 19.16 1.47
CA GLU A 59 28.21 19.56 1.52
C GLU A 59 28.40 21.06 1.82
N GLN A 60 27.42 21.92 1.53
CA GLN A 60 27.50 23.34 1.88
C GLN A 60 27.23 23.63 3.37
N ASP A 61 26.59 22.71 4.10
CA ASP A 61 26.22 22.89 5.51
C ASP A 61 27.33 22.44 6.47
N LYS A 62 28.33 21.70 5.98
CA LYS A 62 29.51 21.27 6.77
C LYS A 62 30.69 22.25 6.72
N LEU A 63 30.54 23.36 6.01
CA LEU A 63 31.58 24.38 5.81
C LEU A 63 31.33 25.69 6.59
N VAL A 64 30.37 25.71 7.52
CA VAL A 64 30.07 26.85 8.39
C VAL A 64 30.31 26.51 9.85
#